data_AF-A0A819CQY2-F1
#
_entry.id   AF-A0A819CQY2-F1
#
_cell.length_a   1.000
_cell.length_b   1.000
_cell.length_c   1.000
_cell.angle_alpha   90.00
_cell.angle_beta   90.00
_cell.angle_gamma   90.00
#
_symmetry.space_group_name_H-M   'P 1'
#
loop_
_entity.id
_entity.type
_entity.pdbx_description
1 polymer ?
#
loop_
_entity_poly.entity_id
_entity_poly.type
_entity_poly.pdbx_seq_one_letter_code
_entity_poly.pdbx_strand_id
1 'polypeptide(L)' 'MMPHLRDLILDTGSIFIDGNIWEKMIIKYLPKLKYFQWKTQIQINAGYHDQEKNVDVLLNSFRSAFWLVEHQWFVQCD' A
#
# COMPACT_ATOMS: atom_id res chain seq x y z
N MET A 1 -13.27 -16.43 -7.21
CA MET A 1 -11.83 -16.77 -7.34
C MET A 1 -11.41 -16.40 -8.76
N MET A 2 -10.43 -15.51 -8.98
CA MET A 2 -10.04 -15.03 -10.32
C MET A 2 -8.64 -15.56 -10.68
N PRO A 3 -8.54 -16.67 -11.46
CA PRO A 3 -7.29 -17.37 -11.70
C PRO A 3 -6.38 -16.76 -12.80
N HIS A 4 -6.80 -15.68 -13.47
CA HIS A 4 -6.09 -15.13 -14.63
C HIS A 4 -5.89 -13.61 -14.59
N LEU A 5 -5.75 -13.04 -13.40
CA LEU A 5 -5.40 -11.62 -13.26
C LEU A 5 -3.96 -11.44 -13.76
N ARG A 6 -3.79 -10.89 -14.96
CA ARG A 6 -2.46 -10.65 -15.57
C ARG A 6 -1.88 -9.30 -15.21
N ASP A 7 -2.78 -8.32 -15.05
CA ASP A 7 -2.49 -6.93 -14.74
C ASP A 7 -3.46 -6.45 -13.64
N LEU A 8 -2.94 -5.72 -12.66
CA LEU A 8 -3.73 -5.07 -11.61
C LEU A 8 -3.43 -3.58 -11.66
N ILE A 9 -4.37 -2.79 -12.18
CA ILE A 9 -4.30 -1.33 -12.21
C ILE A 9 -5.24 -0.82 -11.12
N LEU A 10 -4.68 -0.22 -10.09
CA LEU A 10 -5.43 0.41 -9.00
C LEU A 10 -5.28 1.91 -9.13
N ASP A 11 -6.34 2.58 -9.59
CA ASP A 11 -6.46 4.02 -9.58
C ASP A 11 -7.43 4.38 -8.45
N THR A 12 -6.88 4.83 -7.31
CA THR A 12 -7.67 5.08 -6.10
C THR A 12 -7.45 6.52 -5.65
N GLY A 13 -8.32 7.43 -6.07
CA GLY A 13 -8.26 8.86 -5.77
C GLY A 13 -8.62 9.27 -4.33
N SER A 14 -8.91 8.32 -3.43
CA SER A 14 -9.26 8.64 -2.04
C SER A 14 -9.25 7.45 -1.07
N ILE A 15 -8.67 6.30 -1.45
CA ILE A 15 -8.66 5.13 -0.57
C ILE A 15 -7.40 5.20 0.28
N PHE A 16 -7.58 5.33 1.59
CA PHE A 16 -6.50 5.22 2.57
C PHE A 16 -6.05 3.75 2.63
N ILE A 17 -5.22 3.33 1.67
CA ILE A 17 -4.68 1.97 1.66
C ILE A 17 -3.43 1.96 2.52
N ASP A 18 -3.56 1.42 3.73
CA ASP A 18 -2.45 1.21 4.65
C ASP A 18 -1.61 -0.02 4.23
N GLY A 19 -0.44 -0.17 4.84
CA GLY A 19 0.49 -1.27 4.59
C GLY A 19 -0.11 -2.65 4.88
N ASN A 20 -1.11 -2.76 5.75
CA ASN A 20 -1.77 -4.05 6.03
C ASN A 20 -2.67 -4.49 4.87
N ILE A 21 -3.43 -3.56 4.30
CA ILE A 21 -4.27 -3.83 3.12
C ILE A 21 -3.36 -4.19 1.95
N TRP A 22 -2.26 -3.45 1.78
CA TRP A 22 -1.29 -3.72 0.74
C TRP A 22 -0.65 -5.10 0.86
N GLU A 23 -0.18 -5.46 2.04
CA GLU A 23 0.41 -6.78 2.31
C GLU A 23 -0.55 -7.91 1.87
N LYS A 24 -1.83 -7.81 2.24
CA LYS A 24 -2.87 -8.78 1.83
C LYS A 24 -3.05 -8.83 0.32
N MET A 25 -3.02 -7.68 -0.35
CA MET A 25 -3.15 -7.63 -1.81
C MET A 25 -1.93 -8.25 -2.49
N ILE A 26 -0.73 -7.95 -2.02
CA ILE A 26 0.51 -8.49 -2.54
C ILE A 26 0.52 -10.01 -2.40
N ILE A 27 0.32 -10.53 -1.18
CA ILE A 27 0.31 -11.98 -0.93
C ILE A 27 -0.71 -12.71 -1.81
N LYS A 28 -1.91 -12.13 -2.01
CA LYS A 28 -3.00 -12.79 -2.71
C LYS A 28 -2.90 -12.74 -4.24
N TYR A 29 -2.40 -11.62 -4.76
CA TYR A 29 -2.46 -11.31 -6.19
C TYR A 29 -1.09 -11.24 -6.86
N LEU A 30 -0.03 -10.79 -6.18
CA LEU A 30 1.30 -10.64 -6.79
C LEU A 30 1.83 -11.95 -7.39
N PRO A 31 1.72 -13.13 -6.75
CA PRO A 31 2.20 -14.38 -7.33
C PRO A 31 1.48 -14.80 -8.62
N LYS A 32 0.33 -14.20 -8.92
CA LYS A 32 -0.50 -14.51 -10.10
C LYS A 32 -0.30 -13.49 -11.23
N LEU A 33 0.34 -12.37 -10.93
CA LEU A 33 0.56 -11.29 -11.88
C LEU A 33 1.84 -11.55 -12.66
N LYS A 34 1.77 -11.37 -13.99
CA LYS A 34 2.96 -11.40 -14.84
C LYS A 34 3.68 -10.04 -14.81
N TYR A 35 2.92 -8.97 -14.65
CA TYR A 35 3.41 -7.61 -14.53
C TYR A 35 2.67 -6.91 -13.38
N PHE A 36 3.42 -6.21 -12.53
CA PHE A 36 2.88 -5.38 -11.46
C PHE A 36 3.36 -3.94 -11.67
N GLN A 37 2.41 -3.03 -11.90
CA GLN A 37 2.67 -1.60 -11.98
C GLN A 37 1.70 -0.89 -11.04
N TRP A 38 2.25 -0.07 -10.16
CA TRP A 38 1.47 0.63 -9.16
C TRP A 38 1.99 2.06 -9.01
N LYS A 39 1.05 3.00 -9.07
CA LYS A 39 1.23 4.40 -8.69
C LYS A 39 0.11 4.77 -7.72
N THR A 40 0.45 5.20 -6.51
CA THR A 40 -0.51 5.77 -5.56
C THR A 40 -0.21 7.25 -5.34
N GLN A 41 -1.26 8.04 -5.18
CA GLN A 41 -1.17 9.40 -4.69
C GLN A 41 -2.13 9.51 -3.51
N ILE A 42 -1.59 9.71 -2.31
CA ILE A 42 -2.39 9.82 -1.08
C ILE A 42 -2.51 11.29 -0.75
N GLN A 43 -3.73 11.82 -0.80
CA GLN A 43 -4.05 13.15 -0.27
C GLN A 43 -4.70 12.99 1.10
N ILE A 44 -3.96 13.36 2.16
CA ILE A 44 -4.45 13.29 3.53
C ILE A 44 -5.12 14.62 3.87
N ASN A 45 -6.44 14.72 3.67
CA ASN A 45 -7.23 15.87 4.09
C ASN A 45 -7.64 15.69 5.56
N ALA A 46 -6.72 16.00 6.48
CA ALA A 46 -6.99 16.00 7.91
C ALA A 46 -6.77 17.41 8.48
N GLY A 47 -7.56 17.83 9.47
CA GLY A 47 -7.24 19.03 10.24
C GLY A 47 -5.85 18.88 10.88
N TYR A 48 -5.12 19.98 11.08
CA TYR A 48 -3.69 19.99 11.46
C TYR A 48 -3.27 18.96 12.54
N HIS A 49 -4.10 18.68 13.55
CA HIS A 49 -3.78 17.70 14.60
C HIS A 49 -4.08 16.23 14.25
N ASP A 50 -4.97 15.98 13.31
CA ASP A 50 -5.29 14.64 12.84
C ASP A 50 -4.31 14.20 11.73
N GLN A 51 -3.65 15.14 11.06
CA GLN A 51 -2.74 14.86 9.96
C GLN A 51 -1.47 14.10 10.41
N GLU A 52 -0.78 14.58 11.45
CA GLU A 52 0.43 13.90 11.97
C GLU A 52 0.12 12.49 12.48
N LYS A 53 -0.96 12.34 13.26
CA LYS A 53 -1.38 11.02 13.76
C LYS A 53 -1.75 10.06 12.62
N ASN A 54 -2.42 10.56 11.57
CA ASN A 54 -2.78 9.73 10.42
C ASN A 54 -1.54 9.33 9.60
N VAL A 55 -0.54 10.21 9.47
CA VAL A 55 0.73 9.91 8.81
C VAL A 55 1.52 8.86 9.61
N ASP A 56 1.63 9.00 10.93
CA ASP A 56 2.34 8.03 11.76
C ASP A 56 1.67 6.65 11.75
N VAL A 57 0.34 6.61 11.82
CA VAL A 57 -0.42 5.35 11.71
C VAL A 57 -0.18 4.70 10.34
N LEU A 58 -0.19 5.50 9.27
CA LEU A 58 0.11 5.01 7.93
C LEU A 58 1.54 4.48 7.84
N LEU A 59 2.54 5.25 8.26
CA LEU A 59 3.94 4.83 8.22
C LEU A 59 4.18 3.57 9.06
N ASN A 60 3.57 3.48 10.23
CA ASN A 60 3.68 2.29 11.09
C ASN A 60 3.09 1.04 10.44
N SER A 61 2.06 1.17 9.61
CA SER A 61 1.51 0.02 8.87
C SER A 61 2.48 -0.57 7.83
N PHE A 62 3.51 0.17 7.41
CA PHE A 62 4.57 -0.29 6.50
C PHE A 62 5.85 -0.75 7.23
N ARG A 63 5.83 -0.87 8.56
CA ARG A 63 6.99 -1.31 9.36
C ARG A 63 6.97 -2.79 9.74
N SER A 64 6.09 -3.60 9.13
CA SER A 64 6.06 -5.05 9.40
C SER A 64 7.28 -5.77 8.80
N ALA A 65 7.56 -6.98 9.29
CA ALA A 65 8.66 -7.81 8.77
C ALA A 65 8.49 -8.13 7.28
N PHE A 66 7.25 -8.26 6.83
CA PHE A 66 6.91 -8.40 5.42
C PHE A 66 7.53 -7.28 4.57
N TRP A 67 7.34 -6.02 5.00
CA TRP A 67 7.86 -4.85 4.29
C TRP A 67 9.38 -4.71 4.43
N LEU A 68 9.89 -4.73 5.65
CA LEU A 68 11.28 -4.34 5.93
C LEU A 68 12.31 -5.45 5.71
N VAL A 69 11.93 -6.71 5.99
CA VAL A 69 12.86 -7.84 6.00
C VAL A 69 12.66 -8.73 4.78
N GLU A 70 11.43 -9.17 4.53
CA GLU A 70 11.13 -10.15 3.48
C GLU A 70 11.23 -9.54 2.09
N HIS A 71 10.68 -8.33 1.91
CA HIS A 71 10.59 -7.67 0.61
C HIS A 71 11.58 -6.51 0.45
N GLN A 72 12.07 -5.94 1.55
CA GLN A 72 12.93 -4.74 1.57
C GLN A 72 12.29 -3.57 0.79
N TRP A 73 10.98 -3.39 0.97
CA TRP A 73 10.21 -2.33 0.33
C TRP A 73 10.07 -1.17 1.29
N PHE A 74 10.61 -0.03 0.90
CA PHE A 74 10.67 1.17 1.74
C PHE A 74 9.63 2.19 1.30
N VAL A 75 8.92 2.76 2.27
CA VAL A 75 8.00 3.87 2.05
C VAL A 75 8.69 5.15 2.51
N GLN A 76 8.73 6.13 1.61
CA GLN A 76 9.24 7.47 1.87
C GLN A 76 8.09 8.47 1.71
N CYS A 77 8.01 9.43 2.63
CA CYS A 77 7.17 10.61 2.47
C CYS A 77 8.04 11.77 1.98
N ASP A 78 7.53 12.55 1.03
CA ASP A 78 8.13 13.79 0.52
C ASP A 78 7.46 15.01 1.18
#